data_AF-C7RCB0-F1
#
_entry.id   AF-C7RCB0-F1
#
_cell.length_a   1.000
_cell.length_b   1.000
_cell.length_c   1.000
_cell.angle_alpha   90.00
_cell.angle_beta   90.00
_cell.angle_gamma   90.00
#
_symmetry.space_group_name_H-M   'P 1'
#
loop_
_entity.id
_entity.type
_entity.pdbx_description
1 polymer ?
#
loop_
_entity_poly.entity_id
_entity_poly.type
_entity_poly.pdbx_seq_one_letter_code
_entity_poly.pdbx_strand_id
1 'polypeptide(L)'
;MCQCPELAEILLGDDEIISSSPQHPLRGFDEVDWNPSQWACLNQCPECGQLWHIDIAKGNQIGICVKVVDQAAWQKLDTTYARVDLMVQKHGGLTFETCKWRQCNKNCVKGLAFCPEHAYFEMDIKA
;
A
#
# COMPACT_ATOMS: atom_id res chain seq x y z
N MET A 1 8.41 19.95 -14.72
CA MET A 1 9.59 19.37 -14.04
C MET A 1 9.05 18.33 -13.09
N CYS A 2 9.36 17.06 -13.36
CA CYS A 2 8.82 15.97 -12.58
C CYS A 2 9.40 15.92 -11.16
N GLN A 3 8.59 15.49 -10.19
CA GLN A 3 9.00 15.34 -8.78
C GLN A 3 9.23 13.88 -8.38
N CYS A 4 9.16 12.94 -9.33
CA CYS A 4 9.31 11.50 -9.07
C CYS A 4 10.55 11.11 -8.23
N PRO A 5 11.73 11.73 -8.42
CA PRO A 5 12.90 11.42 -7.60
C PRO A 5 12.76 11.84 -6.12
N GLU A 6 11.93 12.84 -5.83
CA GLU A 6 11.74 13.41 -4.49
C GLU A 6 10.60 12.72 -3.72
N LEU A 7 9.72 12.00 -4.44
CA LEU A 7 8.63 11.25 -3.83
C LEU A 7 9.15 10.02 -3.08
N ALA A 8 8.51 9.72 -1.95
CA ALA A 8 8.74 8.49 -1.22
C ALA A 8 8.47 7.25 -2.09
N GLU A 9 9.12 6.13 -1.76
CA GLU A 9 8.92 4.86 -2.47
C GLU A 9 7.50 4.33 -2.38
N ILE A 10 6.78 4.68 -1.31
CA ILE A 10 5.39 4.32 -1.07
C ILE A 10 4.60 5.59 -0.75
N LEU A 11 3.47 5.77 -1.43
CA LEU A 11 2.50 6.83 -1.19
C LEU A 11 1.15 6.22 -0.85
N LEU A 12 0.35 6.94 -0.05
CA LEU A 12 -1.04 6.58 0.20
C LEU A 12 -1.91 7.07 -0.94
N GLY A 13 -2.76 6.19 -1.46
CA GLY A 13 -3.65 6.51 -2.57
C GLY A 13 -3.94 5.29 -3.42
N ASP A 14 -5.12 5.30 -4.02
CA ASP A 14 -5.59 4.39 -5.07
C ASP A 14 -6.05 5.22 -6.28
N ASP A 15 -6.45 4.55 -7.36
CA ASP A 15 -6.92 5.16 -8.59
C ASP A 15 -8.04 6.20 -8.38
N GLU A 16 -8.97 5.93 -7.45
CA GLU A 16 -10.07 6.83 -7.12
C GLU A 16 -9.57 8.08 -6.38
N ILE A 17 -8.69 7.91 -5.38
CA ILE A 17 -8.08 9.02 -4.65
C ILE A 17 -7.26 9.90 -5.59
N ILE A 18 -6.44 9.30 -6.47
CA ILE A 18 -5.60 10.02 -7.42
C ILE A 18 -6.46 10.84 -8.39
N SER A 19 -7.52 10.23 -8.93
CA SER A 19 -8.44 10.88 -9.86
C SER A 19 -9.20 12.03 -9.21
N SER A 20 -9.65 11.82 -7.96
CA SER A 20 -10.43 12.79 -7.19
C SER A 20 -9.60 13.89 -6.55
N SER A 21 -8.28 13.74 -6.45
CA SER A 21 -7.38 14.68 -5.77
C SER A 21 -6.49 15.44 -6.77
N PRO A 22 -6.79 16.71 -7.11
CA PRO A 22 -6.00 17.50 -8.06
C PRO A 22 -4.53 17.69 -7.68
N GLN A 23 -4.24 17.57 -6.40
CA GLN A 23 -2.90 17.80 -5.83
C GLN A 23 -2.12 16.49 -5.63
N HIS A 24 -2.71 15.34 -5.96
CA HIS A 24 -2.01 14.07 -5.80
C HIS A 24 -0.81 14.01 -6.76
N PRO A 25 0.41 13.69 -6.29
CA PRO A 25 1.63 13.79 -7.10
C PRO A 25 1.68 12.82 -8.29
N LEU A 26 0.85 11.77 -8.27
CA LEU A 26 0.73 10.79 -9.37
C LEU A 26 -0.41 11.11 -10.35
N ARG A 27 -1.10 12.24 -10.17
CA ARG A 27 -2.20 12.63 -11.07
C ARG A 27 -1.66 12.91 -12.47
N GLY A 28 -2.37 12.39 -13.48
CA GLY A 28 -2.00 12.59 -14.89
C GLY A 28 -0.87 11.68 -15.37
N PHE A 29 -0.56 10.61 -14.64
CA PHE A 29 0.32 9.56 -15.12
C PHE A 29 -0.45 8.63 -16.04
N ASP A 30 0.20 8.19 -17.11
CA ASP A 30 -0.42 7.34 -18.13
C ASP A 30 -0.44 5.89 -17.64
N GLU A 31 -1.59 5.23 -17.72
CA GLU A 31 -1.67 3.79 -17.49
C GLU A 31 -0.97 3.04 -18.62
N VAL A 32 -0.05 2.14 -18.27
CA VAL A 32 0.72 1.34 -19.23
C VAL A 32 0.36 -0.15 -19.18
N ASP A 33 -0.13 -0.65 -18.05
CA ASP A 33 -0.53 -2.06 -17.89
C ASP A 33 -1.51 -2.22 -16.72
N TRP A 34 -2.24 -3.34 -16.69
CA TRP A 34 -3.22 -3.66 -15.65
C TRP A 34 -3.09 -5.11 -15.19
N ASN A 35 -3.03 -5.31 -13.87
CA ASN A 35 -2.95 -6.62 -13.25
C ASN A 35 -4.24 -6.95 -12.45
N PRO A 36 -5.17 -7.73 -13.02
CA PRO A 36 -6.43 -8.08 -12.35
C PRO A 36 -6.24 -8.96 -11.11
N SER A 37 -5.16 -9.75 -11.05
CA SER A 37 -4.87 -10.60 -9.88
C SER A 37 -4.42 -9.79 -8.68
N GLN A 38 -3.78 -8.65 -8.91
CA GLN A 38 -3.32 -7.75 -7.86
C GLN A 38 -4.28 -6.58 -7.59
N TRP A 39 -5.31 -6.40 -8.43
CA TRP A 39 -6.18 -5.21 -8.38
C TRP A 39 -5.36 -3.92 -8.45
N ALA A 40 -4.45 -3.86 -9.42
CA ALA A 40 -3.53 -2.73 -9.54
C ALA A 40 -3.22 -2.39 -11.00
N CYS A 41 -2.92 -1.13 -11.26
CA CYS A 41 -2.41 -0.64 -12.54
C CYS A 41 -0.91 -0.33 -12.43
N LEU A 42 -0.21 -0.43 -13.55
CA LEU A 42 1.10 0.13 -13.74
C LEU A 42 0.91 1.45 -14.48
N ASN A 43 1.35 2.55 -13.86
CA ASN A 43 1.30 3.86 -14.46
C ASN A 43 2.70 4.43 -14.63
N GLN A 44 2.88 5.29 -15.62
CA GLN A 44 4.15 5.89 -15.96
C GLN A 44 4.08 7.42 -15.88
N CYS A 45 5.12 8.02 -15.29
CA CYS A 45 5.30 9.46 -15.34
C CYS A 45 5.64 9.89 -16.78
N PRO A 46 4.86 10.78 -17.42
CA PRO A 46 5.10 11.19 -18.81
C PRO A 46 6.38 12.01 -18.99
N GLU A 47 6.92 12.60 -17.93
CA GLU A 47 8.12 13.45 -17.99
C GLU A 47 9.44 12.67 -17.86
N CYS A 48 9.51 11.70 -16.94
CA CYS A 48 10.75 10.97 -16.64
C CYS A 48 10.69 9.46 -16.88
N GLY A 49 9.51 8.93 -17.23
CA GLY A 49 9.32 7.50 -17.46
C GLY A 49 9.29 6.64 -16.19
N GLN A 50 9.34 7.24 -15.00
CA GLN A 50 9.23 6.50 -13.73
C GLN A 50 7.92 5.71 -13.67
N LEU A 51 8.03 4.42 -13.35
CA LEU A 51 6.89 3.53 -13.22
C LEU A 51 6.39 3.48 -11.76
N TRP A 52 5.07 3.33 -11.62
CA TRP A 52 4.35 3.28 -10.37
C TRP A 52 3.28 2.19 -10.41
N HIS A 53 3.35 1.28 -9.44
CA HIS A 53 2.20 0.45 -9.09
C HIS A 53 1.17 1.33 -8.39
N ILE A 54 -0.09 1.26 -8.80
CA ILE A 54 -1.20 1.99 -8.19
C ILE A 54 -2.31 1.00 -7.87
N ASP A 55 -2.69 0.90 -6.59
CA ASP A 55 -3.85 0.12 -6.19
C ASP A 55 -5.13 0.64 -6.85
N ILE A 56 -6.01 -0.29 -7.20
CA ILE A 56 -7.39 0.01 -7.56
C ILE A 56 -8.23 -0.07 -6.29
N ALA A 57 -9.10 0.92 -6.10
CA ALA A 57 -9.92 1.07 -4.91
C ALA A 57 -10.64 -0.23 -4.53
N LYS A 58 -10.33 -0.75 -3.34
CA LYS A 58 -10.96 -1.92 -2.75
C LYS A 58 -11.43 -1.54 -1.36
N GLY A 59 -12.76 -1.44 -1.18
CA GLY A 59 -13.38 -0.64 -0.11
C GLY A 59 -12.85 -0.81 1.33
N ASN A 60 -12.35 -1.98 1.72
CA ASN A 60 -11.83 -2.21 3.07
C ASN A 60 -10.30 -2.13 3.19
N GLN A 61 -9.57 -1.84 2.11
CA GLN A 61 -8.11 -1.87 2.08
C GLN A 61 -7.53 -0.46 1.97
N ILE A 62 -6.40 -0.24 2.63
CA ILE A 62 -5.60 0.98 2.41
C ILE A 62 -4.99 0.89 1.01
N GLY A 63 -5.43 1.75 0.11
CA GLY A 63 -4.82 1.92 -1.21
C GLY A 63 -3.42 2.50 -1.10
N ILE A 64 -2.46 1.88 -1.80
CA ILE A 64 -1.09 2.35 -1.89
C ILE A 64 -0.60 2.48 -3.33
N CYS A 65 0.33 3.40 -3.51
CA CYS A 65 1.12 3.54 -4.71
C CYS A 65 2.58 3.23 -4.41
N VAL A 66 3.25 2.44 -5.25
CA VAL A 66 4.63 2.01 -5.03
C VAL A 66 5.47 2.30 -6.26
N LYS A 67 6.61 2.96 -6.06
CA LYS A 67 7.59 3.20 -7.12
C LYS A 67 8.21 1.88 -7.55
N VAL A 68 8.25 1.61 -8.85
CA VAL A 68 8.82 0.36 -9.39
C VAL A 68 9.87 0.66 -10.44
N VAL A 69 10.94 -0.14 -10.44
CA VAL A 69 12.09 0.08 -11.33
C VAL A 69 11.80 -0.31 -12.77
N ASP A 70 11.02 -1.38 -12.98
CA ASP A 70 10.63 -1.90 -14.28
C ASP A 70 9.39 -2.80 -14.16
N GLN A 71 8.84 -3.20 -15.31
CA GLN A 71 7.64 -4.06 -15.38
C GLN A 71 7.89 -5.47 -14.82
N ALA A 72 9.11 -6.02 -14.89
CA ALA A 72 9.42 -7.34 -14.35
C ALA A 72 9.47 -7.33 -12.81
N ALA A 73 9.95 -6.24 -12.22
CA ALA A 73 9.88 -5.97 -10.79
C ALA A 73 8.42 -5.78 -10.33
N TRP A 74 7.61 -5.04 -11.12
CA TRP A 74 6.19 -4.86 -10.84
C TRP A 74 5.42 -6.19 -10.76
N GLN A 75 5.65 -7.12 -11.69
CA GLN A 75 4.99 -8.43 -11.69
C GLN A 75 5.33 -9.30 -10.47
N LYS A 76 6.47 -9.04 -9.81
CA LYS A 76 6.93 -9.74 -8.60
C LYS A 76 6.71 -8.94 -7.33
N LEU A 77 6.11 -7.75 -7.43
CA LEU A 77 5.94 -6.85 -6.32
C LEU A 77 4.99 -7.47 -5.30
N ASP A 78 5.48 -7.64 -4.07
CA ASP A 78 4.65 -7.98 -2.93
C ASP A 78 4.50 -6.77 -2.02
N THR A 79 3.30 -6.20 -2.04
CA THR A 79 2.91 -5.02 -1.27
C THR A 79 2.28 -5.38 0.07
N THR A 80 2.24 -6.67 0.45
CA THR A 80 1.54 -7.16 1.65
C THR A 80 2.11 -6.57 2.94
N TYR A 81 3.42 -6.68 3.15
CA TYR A 81 4.05 -6.20 4.39
C TYR A 81 3.99 -4.68 4.52
N ALA A 82 4.11 -3.94 3.41
CA ALA A 82 3.91 -2.49 3.42
C ALA A 82 2.53 -2.11 3.94
N ARG A 83 1.48 -2.84 3.54
CA ARG A 83 0.11 -2.60 4.05
C ARG A 83 -0.05 -2.99 5.51
N VAL A 84 0.61 -4.06 5.95
CA VAL A 84 0.64 -4.43 7.38
C VAL A 84 1.26 -3.31 8.21
N ASP A 85 2.40 -2.76 7.79
CA ASP A 85 3.05 -1.62 8.46
C ASP A 85 2.15 -0.38 8.49
N LEU A 86 1.49 -0.04 7.39
CA LEU A 86 0.57 1.09 7.32
C LEU A 86 -0.64 0.91 8.24
N MET A 87 -1.21 -0.29 8.29
CA MET A 87 -2.29 -0.61 9.24
C MET A 87 -1.79 -0.40 10.68
N VAL A 88 -0.61 -0.91 11.03
CA VAL A 88 -0.01 -0.70 12.36
C VAL A 88 0.16 0.78 12.68
N GLN A 89 0.66 1.58 11.73
CA GLN A 89 0.83 3.02 11.90
C GLN A 89 -0.50 3.75 12.10
N LYS A 90 -1.55 3.41 11.35
CA LYS A 90 -2.89 3.99 11.52
C LYS A 90 -3.48 3.74 12.90
N HIS A 91 -3.24 2.56 13.45
CA HIS A 91 -3.64 2.20 14.81
C HIS A 91 -2.76 2.86 15.90
N GLY A 92 -1.69 3.55 15.52
CA GLY A 92 -0.79 4.26 16.42
C GLY A 92 0.35 3.39 16.96
N GLY A 93 0.74 2.36 16.21
CA GLY A 93 1.90 1.51 16.48
C GLY A 93 1.55 0.21 17.21
N LEU A 94 2.59 -0.40 17.78
CA LEU A 94 2.48 -1.60 18.60
C LEU A 94 2.38 -1.24 20.09
N THR A 95 1.78 -2.13 20.87
CA THR A 95 1.77 -2.07 22.34
C THR A 95 2.73 -3.10 22.92
N PHE A 96 2.87 -3.14 24.24
CA PHE A 96 3.60 -4.19 24.94
C PHE A 96 2.70 -5.39 25.31
N GLU A 97 1.41 -5.35 24.95
CA GLU A 97 0.50 -6.46 25.18
C GLU A 97 0.79 -7.59 24.19
N THR A 98 0.66 -8.82 24.64
CA THR A 98 0.89 -9.99 23.80
C THR A 98 -0.39 -10.38 23.05
N CYS A 99 -0.22 -10.78 21.80
CA CYS A 99 -1.30 -11.25 20.94
C CYS A 99 -2.12 -12.37 21.60
N LYS A 100 -3.46 -12.25 21.56
CA LYS A 100 -4.37 -13.28 22.10
C LYS A 100 -4.53 -14.51 21.21
N TRP A 101 -3.92 -14.52 20.02
CA TRP A 101 -3.96 -15.69 19.15
C TRP A 101 -3.18 -16.85 19.78
N ARG A 102 -3.67 -18.07 19.57
CA ARG A 102 -3.09 -19.27 20.19
C ARG A 102 -1.61 -19.39 19.81
N GLN A 103 -0.75 -19.54 20.82
CA GLN A 103 0.70 -19.72 20.66
C GLN A 103 1.42 -18.56 19.94
N CYS A 104 0.89 -17.33 20.02
CA CYS A 104 1.58 -16.15 19.53
C CYS A 104 2.18 -15.32 20.68
N ASN A 105 3.46 -14.98 20.56
CA ASN A 105 4.18 -14.16 21.54
C ASN A 105 4.54 -12.76 20.99
N LYS A 106 3.95 -12.36 19.85
CA LYS A 106 4.19 -11.05 19.24
C LYS A 106 3.35 -9.97 19.92
N ASN A 107 3.85 -8.74 19.88
CA ASN A 107 3.18 -7.56 20.41
C ASN A 107 1.90 -7.22 19.61
N CYS A 108 0.88 -6.74 20.32
CA CYS A 108 -0.39 -6.32 19.73
C CYS A 108 -0.25 -5.01 18.95
N VAL A 109 -1.11 -4.85 17.94
CA VAL A 109 -1.40 -3.55 17.36
C VAL A 109 -2.21 -2.73 18.36
N LYS A 110 -1.91 -1.44 18.50
CA LYS A 110 -2.60 -0.57 19.45
C LYS A 110 -4.10 -0.50 19.16
N GLY A 111 -4.91 -0.70 20.21
CA GLY A 111 -6.37 -0.76 20.08
C GLY A 111 -6.91 -2.13 19.64
N LEU A 112 -6.05 -3.10 19.31
CA LEU A 112 -6.43 -4.46 18.93
C LEU A 112 -5.91 -5.50 19.93
N ALA A 113 -6.57 -6.66 19.96
CA ALA A 113 -6.13 -7.81 20.77
C ALA A 113 -5.12 -8.72 20.04
N PHE A 114 -4.68 -8.34 18.84
CA PHE A 114 -3.91 -9.18 17.93
C PHE A 114 -2.64 -8.47 17.43
N CYS A 115 -1.60 -9.25 17.11
CA CYS A 115 -0.39 -8.76 16.45
C CYS A 115 -0.67 -8.41 14.98
N PRO A 116 0.26 -7.73 14.28
CA PRO A 116 0.04 -7.28 12.91
C PRO A 116 -0.38 -8.39 11.96
N GLU A 117 0.29 -9.55 12.02
CA GLU A 117 -0.04 -10.69 11.15
C GLU A 117 -1.41 -11.28 11.43
N HIS A 118 -1.77 -11.56 12.69
CA HIS A 118 -3.07 -12.16 12.99
C HIS A 118 -4.21 -11.16 12.80
N ALA A 119 -3.98 -9.87 13.08
CA ALA A 119 -4.94 -8.82 12.74
C ALA A 119 -5.19 -8.79 11.23
N TYR A 120 -4.12 -8.79 10.43
CA TYR A 120 -4.23 -8.63 8.99
C TYR A 120 -4.70 -9.91 8.28
N PHE A 121 -4.06 -11.06 8.51
CA PHE A 121 -4.30 -12.28 7.74
C PHE A 121 -5.47 -13.13 8.26
N GLU A 122 -5.68 -13.18 9.58
CA GLU A 122 -6.70 -14.06 10.17
C GLU A 122 -8.00 -13.33 10.50
N MET A 123 -7.90 -12.07 10.95
CA MET A 123 -9.06 -11.27 11.37
C MET A 123 -9.55 -10.31 10.29
N ASP A 124 -8.86 -10.24 9.14
CA ASP A 124 -9.14 -9.34 8.01
C ASP A 124 -9.21 -7.85 8.41
N ILE A 125 -8.42 -7.43 9.41
CA ILE A 125 -8.32 -6.04 9.85
C ILE A 125 -7.21 -5.36 9.03
N LYS A 126 -7.62 -4.57 8.03
CA LYS A 126 -6.72 -3.96 7.03
C LYS A 126 -6.53 -2.44 7.20
N ALA A 127 -7.34 -1.81 8.05
CA ALA A 127 -7.40 -0.35 8.23
C ALA A 127 -7.25 0.03 9.71
#